data_AF-Q57HI4-F1
#
_entry.id   AF-Q57HI4-F1
#
_cell.length_a   1.000
_cell.length_b   1.000
_cell.length_c   1.000
_cell.angle_alpha   90.00
_cell.angle_beta   90.00
_cell.angle_gamma   90.00
#
_symmetry.space_group_name_H-M   'P 1'
#
loop_
_entity.id
_entity.type
_entity.pdbx_description
1 polymer ?
#
loop_
_entity_poly.entity_id
_entity_poly.type
_entity_poly.pdbx_seq_one_letter_code
_entity_poly.pdbx_strand_id
1 'polypeptide(L)' 'MRIIYFHRSQRYEIRLLLIYQKGIKDDLTPQEKAVLRMLNERW' A
#
# COMPACT_ATOMS: atom_id res chain seq x y z
N MET A 1 8.74 -3.28 11.78
CA MET A 1 7.74 -3.64 10.76
C MET A 1 7.02 -2.38 10.31
N ARG A 2 6.71 -2.25 9.01
CA ARG A 2 5.95 -1.15 8.41
C ARG A 2 4.85 -1.71 7.53
N ILE A 3 3.71 -1.02 7.49
CA ILE A 3 2.52 -1.43 6.73
C ILE A 3 2.10 -0.25 5.86
N ILE A 4 1.85 -0.52 4.57
CA ILE A 4 1.16 0.41 3.67
C ILE A 4 -0.26 -0.07 3.54
N TYR A 5 -1.21 0.82 3.84
CA TYR A 5 -2.62 0.54 3.76
C TYR A 5 -3.36 1.66 3.04
N PHE A 6 -4.55 1.33 2.52
CA PHE A 6 -5.48 2.30 1.96
C PHE A 6 -6.75 2.31 2.81
N HIS A 7 -7.15 3.50 3.28
CA HIS A 7 -8.40 3.69 4.01
C HIS A 7 -9.48 4.21 3.07
N ARG A 8 -10.56 3.44 2.93
CA ARG A 8 -11.72 3.81 2.10
C ARG A 8 -12.87 4.24 3.00
N SER A 9 -12.93 5.54 3.30
CA SER A 9 -13.90 6.11 4.24
C SER A 9 -15.37 5.83 3.86
N GLN A 10 -15.70 5.80 2.57
CA GLN A 10 -17.07 5.53 2.11
C GLN A 10 -17.60 4.14 2.51
N ARG A 11 -16.70 3.18 2.76
CA ARG A 11 -17.05 1.80 3.13
C ARG A 11 -16.55 1.41 4.52
N TYR A 12 -15.99 2.36 5.29
CA TYR A 12 -15.33 2.10 6.57
C TYR A 12 -14.36 0.91 6.49
N GLU A 13 -13.58 0.85 5.41
CA GLU A 13 -12.73 -0.29 5.06
C GLU A 13 -11.25 0.10 5.09
N ILE A 14 -10.41 -0.81 5.61
CA ILE A 14 -8.95 -0.70 5.55
C ILE A 14 -8.41 -1.85 4.71
N ARG A 15 -7.71 -1.51 3.62
CA ARG A 15 -7.05 -2.47 2.73
C ARG A 15 -5.56 -2.51 3.02
N LEU A 16 -5.04 -3.67 3.40
CA LEU A 16 -3.62 -3.89 3.66
C LEU A 16 -2.92 -4.24 2.35
N LEU A 17 -2.08 -3.32 1.84
CA LEU A 17 -1.46 -3.48 0.52
C LEU A 17 -0.08 -4.12 0.59
N LEU A 18 0.72 -3.77 1.61
CA LEU A 18 2.07 -4.30 1.77
C LEU A 18 2.53 -4.26 3.22
N ILE A 19 3.21 -5.32 3.66
CA ILE A 19 3.93 -5.39 4.93
C ILE A 19 5.41 -5.68 4.67
N TYR A 20 6.31 -4.96 5.35
CA TYR A 20 7.74 -5.13 5.18
C TYR A 20 8.53 -4.77 6.45
N GLN A 21 9.79 -5.23 6.53
CA GLN A 21 10.70 -4.87 7.62
C GLN A 21 11.30 -3.48 7.38
N LYS A 22 11.49 -2.72 8.47
CA LYS A 22 12.08 -1.36 8.39
C LYS A 22 13.49 -1.45 7.78
N GLY A 23 13.83 -0.52 6.89
CA GLY A 23 15.13 -0.46 6.23
C GLY A 23 15.24 -1.28 4.94
N ILE A 24 14.23 -2.07 4.57
CA ILE A 24 14.22 -2.81 3.28
C ILE A 24 13.55 -1.99 2.17
N LYS A 25 12.44 -1.32 2.46
CA LYS A 25 11.57 -0.69 1.45
C LYS A 25 11.05 0.67 1.91
N ASP A 26 11.94 1.43 2.54
CA ASP A 26 11.61 2.71 3.15
C ASP A 26 11.35 3.80 2.11
N ASP A 27 11.94 3.67 0.92
CA ASP A 27 11.63 4.48 -0.26
C ASP A 27 10.84 3.66 -1.28
N LEU A 28 9.92 4.33 -1.99
CA LEU A 28 9.16 3.74 -3.08
C LEU A 28 9.50 4.44 -4.38
N THR A 29 9.91 3.66 -5.38
CA THR A 29 10.10 4.17 -6.73
C THR A 29 8.75 4.55 -7.36
N PRO A 30 8.73 5.42 -8.39
CA PRO A 30 7.51 5.74 -9.12
C PRO A 30 6.76 4.50 -9.65
N GLN A 31 7.51 3.50 -10.12
CA GLN A 31 6.97 2.24 -10.63
C GLN A 31 6.27 1.43 -9.53
N GLU A 32 6.87 1.35 -8.35
CA GLU A 32 6.29 0.65 -7.20
C GLU A 32 5.02 1.33 -6.70
N LYS A 33 4.99 2.66 -6.71
CA LYS A 33 3.75 3.42 -6.43
C LYS A 33 2.66 3.11 -7.45
N ALA A 34 3.00 2.96 -8.72
CA ALA A 34 2.04 2.59 -9.76
C ALA A 34 1.48 1.18 -9.53
N VAL A 35 2.32 0.22 -9.16
CA VAL A 35 1.86 -1.14 -8.80
C VAL A 35 0.92 -1.13 -7.59
N LEU A 36 1.25 -0.38 -6.53
CA LEU A 36 0.38 -0.26 -5.34
C LEU A 36 -0.98 0.36 -5.69
N ARG A 37 -1.03 1.35 -6.59
CA ARG A 37 -2.30 1.92 -7.09
C ARG A 37 -3.11 0.89 -7.86
N MET A 38 -2.48 0.18 -8.80
CA MET A 38 -3.14 -0.87 -9.58
C MET A 38 -3.71 -1.98 -8.67
N LEU A 39 -2.96 -2.39 -7.64
CA LEU A 39 -3.43 -3.38 -6.66
C LEU A 39 -4.66 -2.88 -5.91
N ASN A 40 -4.64 -1.62 -5.47
CA ASN A 40 -5.77 -1.03 -4.77
C ASN A 40 -7.01 -0.85 -5.66
N GLU A 41 -6.84 -0.55 -6.94
CA GLU A 41 -7.94 -0.37 -7.90
C GLU A 41 -8.64 -1.68 -8.29
N ARG A 42 -7.89 -2.80 -8.30
CA ARG A 42 -8.42 -4.14 -8.61
C ARG A 42 -9.06 -4.86 -7.42
N TRP A 43 -9.08 -4.23 -6.26
CA TRP A 43 -9.73 -4.68 -5.03
C TRP A 43 -11.09 -4.01 -4.84
#